data_AF-A0A932WW91-F1
#
_entry.id   AF-A0A932WW91-F1
#
_cell.length_a   1.000
_cell.length_b   1.000
_cell.length_c   1.000
_cell.angle_alpha   90.00
_cell.angle_beta   90.00
_cell.angle_gamma   90.00
#
_symmetry.space_group_name_H-M   'P 1'
#
loop_
_entity.id
_entity.type
_entity.pdbx_description
1 polymer ?
#
loop_
_entity_poly.entity_id
_entity_poly.type
_entity_poly.pdbx_seq_one_letter_code
_entity_poly.pdbx_strand_id
1 'polypeptide(L)'
;MISKNSVIIIIFHLIVLPFISKAQNNSSPYSILGIGDIEKSNFNRYSGMAEAGIAMADARYQNNSNAAALSKLKDHLFSFEVAVRG
;
A
#
# COMPACT_ATOMS: atom_id res chain seq x y z
N MET A 1 36.09 -18.60 9.44
CA MET A 1 36.65 -17.91 8.26
C MET A 1 35.83 -18.33 7.05
N ILE A 2 35.05 -17.43 6.44
CA ILE A 2 34.16 -17.76 5.32
C ILE A 2 35.02 -17.89 4.05
N SER A 3 34.87 -19.01 3.33
CA SER A 3 35.64 -19.25 2.11
C SER A 3 35.18 -18.31 0.99
N LYS A 4 36.09 -17.90 0.09
CA LYS A 4 35.76 -17.03 -1.06
C LYS A 4 34.61 -17.59 -1.90
N ASN A 5 34.53 -18.91 -2.02
CA ASN A 5 33.47 -19.59 -2.78
C ASN A 5 32.12 -19.45 -2.10
N SER A 6 32.08 -19.48 -0.76
CA SER A 6 30.87 -19.24 0.02
C SER A 6 30.37 -17.79 -0.14
N VAL A 7 31.26 -16.81 -0.27
CA VAL A 7 30.89 -15.39 -0.50
C VAL A 7 30.22 -15.21 -1.87
N ILE A 8 30.76 -15.86 -2.92
CA ILE A 8 30.21 -15.76 -4.28
C ILE A 8 28.79 -16.34 -4.34
N ILE A 9 28.54 -17.47 -3.67
CA ILE A 9 27.22 -18.10 -3.61
C ILE A 9 26.19 -17.19 -2.92
N ILE A 10 26.60 -16.50 -1.85
CA ILE A 10 25.73 -15.57 -1.11
C ILE A 10 25.38 -14.36 -1.99
N ILE A 11 26.35 -13.78 -2.70
CA ILE A 11 26.12 -12.66 -3.62
C ILE A 11 25.17 -13.06 -4.74
N PHE A 12 25.36 -14.27 -5.30
CA PHE A 12 24.48 -14.80 -6.34
C PHE A 12 23.03 -14.95 -5.85
N HIS A 13 22.83 -15.49 -4.64
CA HIS A 13 21.50 -15.63 -4.05
C HIS A 13 20.85 -14.27 -3.78
N LEU A 14 21.60 -13.30 -3.26
CA LEU A 14 21.08 -11.95 -2.99
C LEU A 14 20.60 -11.23 -4.26
N ILE A 15 21.23 -11.49 -5.41
CA ILE A 15 20.86 -10.86 -6.67
C ILE A 15 19.69 -11.57 -7.34
N VAL A 16 19.63 -12.91 -7.32
CA VAL A 16 18.64 -13.67 -8.10
C VAL A 16 17.27 -13.77 -7.43
N LEU A 17 17.22 -13.91 -6.09
CA LEU A 17 15.97 -14.03 -5.33
C LEU A 17 14.97 -12.87 -5.51
N PRO A 18 15.38 -11.58 -5.56
CA PRO A 18 14.44 -10.48 -5.75
C PRO A 18 13.76 -10.47 -7.14
N PHE A 19 14.34 -11.11 -8.16
CA PHE A 19 13.72 -11.17 -9.50
C PHE A 19 12.58 -12.20 -9.60
N ILE A 20 12.58 -13.22 -8.75
CA ILE A 20 11.53 -14.25 -8.68
C ILE A 20 10.41 -13.81 -7.73
N SER A 21 10.71 -12.85 -6.87
CA SER A 21 9.75 -12.27 -5.94
C SER A 21 8.68 -11.51 -6.73
N LYS A 22 7.45 -12.03 -6.77
CA LYS A 22 6.29 -11.23 -7.16
C LYS A 22 6.16 -10.11 -6.13
N ALA A 23 6.43 -8.88 -6.53
CA ALA A 23 6.09 -7.72 -5.71
C ALA A 23 4.60 -7.82 -5.33
N GLN A 24 4.25 -7.39 -4.11
CA GLN A 24 2.86 -7.32 -3.69
C GLN A 24 2.10 -6.46 -4.70
N ASN A 25 1.31 -7.11 -5.54
CA ASN A 25 0.40 -6.41 -6.42
C ASN A 25 -0.71 -5.84 -5.54
N ASN A 26 -0.95 -4.54 -5.60
CA ASN A 26 -2.07 -3.91 -4.89
C ASN A 26 -3.44 -4.35 -5.46
N SER A 27 -3.47 -5.31 -6.39
CA SER A 27 -4.66 -6.08 -6.76
C SER A 27 -5.01 -7.17 -5.73
N SER A 28 -4.94 -6.86 -4.44
CA SER A 28 -5.64 -7.69 -3.45
C SER A 28 -7.13 -7.73 -3.83
N PRO A 29 -7.79 -8.91 -3.81
CA PRO A 29 -9.23 -9.07 -4.11
C PRO A 29 -10.14 -8.52 -3.00
N TYR A 30 -9.63 -7.55 -2.26
CA TYR A 30 -10.27 -6.86 -1.16
C TYR A 30 -10.26 -5.38 -1.49
N SER A 31 -11.13 -5.02 -2.42
CA SER A 31 -11.48 -3.62 -2.62
C SER A 31 -12.26 -3.14 -1.40
N ILE A 32 -12.19 -1.83 -1.12
CA ILE A 32 -12.71 -1.13 0.07
C ILE A 32 -14.22 -1.38 0.35
N LEU A 33 -14.95 -2.08 -0.53
CA LEU A 33 -16.42 -2.21 -0.53
C LEU A 33 -17.01 -3.63 -0.66
N GLY A 34 -16.20 -4.70 -0.55
CA GLY A 34 -16.69 -6.09 -0.49
C GLY A 34 -16.21 -7.02 -1.61
N ILE A 35 -16.75 -8.24 -1.63
CA ILE A 35 -16.44 -9.29 -2.61
C ILE A 35 -17.00 -8.86 -3.98
N GLY A 36 -16.12 -8.58 -4.95
CA GLY A 36 -16.52 -8.12 -6.29
C GLY A 36 -15.36 -7.58 -7.13
N ASP A 37 -15.71 -6.96 -8.26
CA ASP A 37 -14.78 -6.35 -9.22
C ASP A 37 -13.90 -5.26 -8.61
N ILE A 38 -12.76 -4.99 -9.26
CA ILE A 38 -11.81 -3.94 -8.85
C ILE A 38 -12.48 -2.57 -9.00
N GLU A 39 -12.88 -1.99 -7.88
CA GLU A 39 -13.36 -0.61 -7.83
C GLU A 39 -12.21 0.37 -8.13
N LYS A 40 -12.40 1.16 -9.18
CA LYS A 40 -11.48 2.25 -9.56
C LYS A 40 -11.89 3.59 -8.97
N SER A 41 -13.02 3.64 -8.26
CA SER A 41 -13.54 4.85 -7.64
C SER A 41 -12.81 5.12 -6.31
N ASN A 42 -12.35 6.35 -6.14
CA ASN A 42 -11.75 6.82 -4.90
C ASN A 42 -12.86 7.24 -3.93
N PHE A 43 -13.35 6.30 -3.12
CA PHE A 43 -14.23 6.63 -1.99
C PHE A 43 -13.38 7.10 -0.82
N ASN A 44 -12.91 8.34 -0.88
CA ASN A 44 -12.28 9.00 0.25
C ASN A 44 -12.95 10.36 0.49
N ARG A 45 -12.57 11.02 1.59
CA ARG A 45 -13.07 12.35 1.96
C ARG A 45 -12.72 13.45 0.96
N TYR A 46 -11.78 13.19 0.06
CA TYR A 46 -11.31 14.10 -0.97
C TYR A 46 -11.85 13.76 -2.37
N SER A 47 -12.80 12.83 -2.48
CA SER A 47 -13.41 12.41 -3.77
C SER A 47 -14.03 13.57 -4.54
N GLY A 48 -14.55 14.58 -3.83
CA GLY A 48 -15.07 15.83 -4.43
C GLY A 48 -14.00 16.81 -4.92
N MET A 49 -12.71 16.55 -4.70
CA MET A 49 -11.60 17.45 -5.05
C MET A 49 -11.00 17.15 -6.43
N ALA A 50 -11.68 16.38 -7.29
CA ALA A 50 -11.20 16.02 -8.63
C ALA A 50 -9.75 15.50 -8.63
N GLU A 51 -9.46 14.50 -7.79
CA GLU A 51 -8.12 13.89 -7.61
C GLU A 51 -7.02 14.80 -7.02
N ALA A 52 -7.29 16.08 -6.75
CA ALA A 52 -6.35 16.97 -6.06
C ALA A 52 -6.12 16.55 -4.57
N GLY A 53 -6.95 15.64 -4.06
CA GLY A 53 -6.85 15.06 -2.72
C GLY A 53 -5.60 14.22 -2.45
N ILE A 54 -4.84 13.83 -3.47
CA ILE A 54 -3.64 12.97 -3.32
C ILE A 54 -2.57 13.65 -2.44
N ALA A 55 -2.42 14.97 -2.54
CA ALA A 55 -1.45 15.72 -1.73
C ALA A 55 -1.93 16.00 -0.29
N MET A 56 -3.19 15.69 0.03
CA MET A 56 -3.77 15.99 1.33
C MET A 56 -3.30 14.99 2.38
N ALA A 57 -2.84 15.51 3.52
CA ALA A 57 -2.43 14.72 4.67
C ALA A 57 -3.12 15.24 5.93
N ASP A 58 -3.77 14.33 6.66
CA ASP A 58 -4.54 14.59 7.87
C ASP A 58 -4.02 13.73 9.02
N ALA A 59 -4.17 14.20 10.27
CA ALA A 59 -3.75 13.47 11.46
C ALA A 59 -4.77 12.40 11.92
N ARG A 60 -6.01 12.48 11.42
CA ARG A 60 -7.14 11.63 11.85
C ARG A 60 -7.71 10.74 10.74
N TYR A 61 -7.36 11.01 9.49
CA TYR A 61 -7.88 10.27 8.35
C TYR A 61 -6.74 9.76 7.48
N GLN A 62 -6.79 8.47 7.16
CA GLN A 62 -5.83 7.84 6.26
C GLN A 62 -6.13 8.25 4.83
N ASN A 63 -5.08 8.66 4.10
CA ASN A 63 -5.16 8.87 2.66
C ASN A 63 -4.50 7.69 1.95
N ASN A 64 -5.31 6.70 1.55
CA ASN A 64 -4.81 5.51 0.89
C ASN A 64 -4.28 5.76 -0.53
N SER A 65 -4.55 6.94 -1.09
CA SER A 65 -4.01 7.37 -2.40
C SER A 65 -2.58 7.88 -2.31
N ASN A 66 -2.04 8.12 -1.10
CA ASN A 66 -0.68 8.63 -0.89
C ASN A 66 -0.04 8.04 0.37
N ALA A 67 0.86 7.07 0.19
CA ALA A 67 1.57 6.42 1.30
C ALA A 67 2.38 7.42 2.16
N ALA A 68 2.87 8.52 1.59
CA ALA A 68 3.61 9.53 2.36
C ALA A 68 2.70 10.29 3.35
N ALA A 69 1.40 10.42 3.05
CA ALA A 69 0.44 11.06 3.94
C ALA A 69 0.22 10.28 5.25
N LEU A 70 0.53 8.97 5.28
CA LEU A 70 0.45 8.14 6.49
C LEU A 70 1.45 8.56 7.58
N SER A 71 2.55 9.22 7.19
CA SER A 71 3.53 9.76 8.15
C SER A 71 2.95 10.86 9.05
N LYS A 72 1.85 11.50 8.62
CA LYS A 72 1.19 12.57 9.35
C LYS A 72 0.08 12.04 10.27
N LEU A 73 -0.23 10.74 10.19
CA LEU A 73 -1.25 10.12 11.02
C LEU A 73 -0.81 10.12 12.49
N LYS A 74 -1.73 10.41 13.41
CA LYS A 74 -1.41 10.42 14.83
C LYS A 74 -1.15 9.01 15.35
N ASP A 75 -0.17 8.86 16.24
CA ASP A 75 0.07 7.60 16.95
C ASP A 75 -1.20 7.16 17.70
N HIS A 76 -1.46 5.86 17.69
CA HIS A 76 -2.61 5.20 18.35
C HIS A 76 -4.00 5.59 17.78
N LEU A 77 -4.10 5.82 16.48
CA LEU A 77 -5.39 5.99 15.80
C LEU A 77 -5.96 4.63 15.36
N PHE A 78 -7.17 4.30 15.81
CA PHE A 78 -7.97 3.20 15.25
C PHE A 78 -9.02 3.78 14.31
N SER A 79 -8.95 3.43 13.03
CA SER A 79 -9.91 3.83 12.00
C SER A 79 -10.52 2.61 11.34
N PHE A 80 -11.84 2.63 11.18
CA PHE A 80 -12.57 1.66 10.37
C PHE A 80 -13.50 2.42 9.44
N GLU A 81 -13.66 1.93 8.22
CA GLU A 81 -14.50 2.53 7.20
C GLU A 81 -15.66 1.58 6.92
N VAL A 82 -16.88 2.12 6.94
CA VAL A 82 -18.10 1.40 6.57
C VAL A 82 -18.75 2.18 5.45
N ALA A 83 -19.02 1.51 4.35
CA ALA A 83 -19.70 2.08 3.22
C ALA A 83 -20.80 1.13 2.77
N VAL A 84 -21.96 1.71 2.48
CA VAL A 84 -23.14 0.99 2.00
C VAL A 84 -23.36 1.42 0.57
N ARG A 85 -23.42 0.45 -0.34
CA ARG A 85 -23.76 0.65 -1.73
C ARG A 85 -25.17 0.10 -1.96
N GLY A 86 -26.06 0.97 -2.44
CA GLY A 86 -27.38 0.62 -2.96
C GLY A 86 -27.38 0.55 -4.48
#